data_AF-A0A6F8ZXQ9-F1
#
_entry.id   AF-A0A6F8ZXQ9-F1
#
_cell.length_a   1.000
_cell.length_b   1.000
_cell.length_c   1.000
_cell.angle_alpha   90.00
_cell.angle_beta   90.00
_cell.angle_gamma   90.00
#
_symmetry.space_group_name_H-M   'P 1'
#
loop_
_entity.id
_entity.type
_entity.pdbx_description
1 polymer ?
#
loop_
_entity_poly.entity_id
_entity_poly.type
_entity_poly.pdbx_seq_one_letter_code
_entity_poly.pdbx_strand_id
1 'polypeptide(L)'
;MMEQLEHAEVSTALRYLGQYYFKNQLYDEASLCAQRCCDYNDAREEGKALLRQISQVRDQTESSTTDLFGPLSSNNTPIRRVSPLDLSFNP
;
A
#
# COMPACT_ATOMS: atom_id res chain seq x y z
N MET A 1 1.76 -2.74 -32.67
CA MET A 1 0.33 -2.92 -32.29
C MET A 1 0.08 -4.19 -31.49
N MET A 2 0.65 -5.35 -31.84
CA MET A 2 0.45 -6.59 -31.04
C MET A 2 0.97 -6.49 -29.59
N GLU A 3 2.13 -5.90 -29.37
CA GLU A 3 2.76 -5.77 -28.04
C GLU A 3 1.93 -4.95 -27.04
N GLN A 4 1.20 -3.92 -27.50
CA GLN A 4 0.30 -3.14 -26.63
C GLN A 4 -0.95 -3.91 -26.22
N LEU A 5 -1.46 -4.78 -27.11
CA LEU A 5 -2.60 -5.64 -26.80
C LEU A 5 -2.21 -6.69 -25.76
N GLU A 6 -1.03 -7.30 -25.94
CA GLU A 6 -0.48 -8.26 -24.99
C GLU A 6 -0.27 -7.62 -23.61
N HIS A 7 0.26 -6.39 -23.55
CA HIS A 7 0.38 -5.68 -22.29
C HIS A 7 -0.96 -5.43 -21.60
N ALA A 8 -2.01 -5.08 -22.35
CA ALA A 8 -3.35 -4.86 -21.79
C ALA A 8 -3.99 -6.16 -21.27
N GLU A 9 -3.79 -7.28 -21.98
CA GLU A 9 -4.29 -8.58 -21.54
C GLU A 9 -3.56 -9.07 -20.29
N VAL A 10 -2.22 -8.93 -20.26
CA VAL A 10 -1.41 -9.31 -19.10
C VAL A 10 -1.71 -8.42 -17.90
N SER A 11 -1.82 -7.10 -18.07
CA SER A 11 -2.16 -6.17 -16.99
C SER A 11 -3.54 -6.49 -16.39
N THR A 12 -4.51 -6.81 -17.26
CA THR A 12 -5.86 -7.21 -16.84
C THR A 12 -5.85 -8.52 -16.05
N ALA A 13 -5.12 -9.54 -16.54
CA ALA A 13 -5.02 -10.82 -15.86
C ALA A 13 -4.34 -10.69 -14.48
N LEU A 14 -3.26 -9.91 -14.40
CA LEU A 14 -2.54 -9.66 -13.13
C LEU A 14 -3.43 -8.96 -12.10
N ARG A 15 -4.19 -7.95 -12.51
CA ARG A 15 -5.17 -7.27 -11.65
C ARG A 15 -6.21 -8.24 -11.10
N TYR A 16 -6.79 -9.06 -11.97
CA TYR A 16 -7.80 -10.04 -11.56
C TYR A 16 -7.23 -11.06 -10.57
N LEU A 17 -6.07 -11.63 -10.87
CA LEU A 17 -5.40 -12.58 -9.99
C LEU A 17 -5.02 -11.95 -8.64
N GLY A 18 -4.47 -10.74 -8.64
CA GLY A 18 -4.11 -10.02 -7.42
C GLY A 18 -5.31 -9.83 -6.49
N GLN A 19 -6.46 -9.39 -7.05
CA GLN A 19 -7.69 -9.25 -6.27
C GLN A 19 -8.26 -10.59 -5.80
N TYR A 20 -8.20 -11.62 -6.64
CA TYR A 20 -8.65 -12.97 -6.30
C TYR A 20 -7.85 -13.55 -5.11
N TYR A 21 -6.51 -13.50 -5.20
CA TYR A 21 -5.64 -13.95 -4.12
C TYR A 21 -5.86 -13.16 -2.83
N PHE A 22 -6.04 -11.84 -2.93
CA PHE A 22 -6.33 -10.99 -1.78
C PHE A 22 -7.62 -11.38 -1.07
N LYS A 23 -8.71 -11.64 -1.82
CA LYS A 23 -9.99 -12.10 -1.26
C LYS A 23 -9.90 -13.46 -0.56
N ASN A 24 -8.97 -14.31 -1.01
CA ASN A 24 -8.70 -15.62 -0.43
C ASN A 24 -7.62 -15.58 0.67
N GLN A 25 -7.20 -14.39 1.12
CA GLN A 25 -6.16 -14.18 2.13
C GLN A 25 -4.77 -14.74 1.75
N LEU A 26 -4.55 -15.00 0.46
CA LEU A 26 -3.26 -15.42 -0.11
C LEU A 26 -2.42 -14.17 -0.40
N TYR A 27 -1.96 -13.51 0.67
CA TYR A 27 -1.35 -12.19 0.60
C TYR A 27 0.02 -12.17 -0.09
N ASP A 28 0.76 -13.27 -0.06
CA ASP A 28 2.06 -13.37 -0.73
C ASP A 28 1.89 -13.43 -2.25
N GLU A 29 0.98 -14.26 -2.74
CA GLU A 29 0.62 -14.36 -4.15
C GLU A 29 -0.02 -13.07 -4.65
N ALA A 30 -0.89 -12.46 -3.85
CA ALA A 30 -1.48 -11.16 -4.17
C ALA A 30 -0.41 -10.07 -4.31
N SER A 31 0.60 -10.07 -3.43
CA SER A 31 1.71 -9.11 -3.47
C SER A 31 2.55 -9.28 -4.74
N LEU A 32 2.84 -10.51 -5.15
CA LEU A 32 3.59 -10.80 -6.37
C LEU A 32 2.86 -10.29 -7.62
N CYS A 33 1.55 -10.54 -7.72
CA CYS A 33 0.73 -10.00 -8.81
C CYS A 33 0.72 -8.46 -8.80
N ALA A 34 0.54 -7.85 -7.63
CA ALA A 34 0.48 -6.40 -7.49
C ALA A 34 1.81 -5.70 -7.81
N GLN A 35 2.95 -6.32 -7.49
CA GLN A 35 4.28 -5.84 -7.88
C GLN A 35 4.44 -5.86 -9.40
N ARG A 36 4.05 -6.95 -10.06
CA ARG A 36 4.08 -7.04 -11.54
C ARG A 36 3.15 -6.04 -12.21
N CYS A 37 2.01 -5.70 -11.59
CA CYS A 37 1.15 -4.62 -12.09
C CYS A 37 1.88 -3.27 -12.18
N CYS A 38 2.97 -3.05 -11.40
CA CYS A 38 3.70 -1.78 -11.43
C CYS A 38 4.47 -1.52 -12.73
N ASP A 39 4.70 -2.56 -13.53
CA ASP A 39 5.36 -2.47 -14.83
C ASP A 39 4.41 -1.96 -15.93
N TYR A 40 3.09 -1.99 -15.69
CA TYR A 40 2.05 -1.60 -16.63
C TYR A 40 1.40 -0.28 -16.21
N ASN A 41 1.51 0.76 -17.04
CA ASN A 41 1.05 2.12 -16.68
C ASN A 41 -0.44 2.18 -16.32
N ASP A 42 -1.27 1.39 -16.99
CA ASP A 42 -2.73 1.28 -16.77
C ASP A 42 -3.08 0.54 -15.48
N ALA A 43 -2.28 -0.45 -15.06
CA ALA A 43 -2.53 -1.24 -13.85
C ALA A 43 -1.72 -0.78 -12.62
N ARG A 44 -0.75 0.12 -12.79
CA ARG A 44 0.21 0.53 -11.75
C ARG A 44 -0.45 1.09 -10.50
N GLU A 45 -1.42 1.99 -10.65
CA GLU A 45 -2.08 2.62 -9.49
C GLU A 45 -2.96 1.62 -8.73
N GLU A 46 -3.61 0.68 -9.42
CA GLU A 46 -4.35 -0.42 -8.78
C GLU A 46 -3.41 -1.38 -8.05
N GLY A 47 -2.25 -1.71 -8.64
CA GLY A 47 -1.22 -2.54 -7.99
C GLY A 47 -0.70 -1.91 -6.69
N LYS A 48 -0.39 -0.61 -6.71
CA LYS A 48 0.02 0.12 -5.49
C LYS A 48 -1.08 0.15 -4.43
N ALA A 49 -2.34 0.37 -4.84
CA ALA A 49 -3.46 0.36 -3.92
C ALA A 49 -3.63 -1.01 -3.25
N LEU A 50 -3.51 -2.09 -4.01
CA LEU A 50 -3.56 -3.46 -3.50
C LEU A 50 -2.42 -3.76 -2.52
N LEU A 51 -1.17 -3.35 -2.82
CA LEU A 51 -0.03 -3.51 -1.91
C LEU A 51 -0.26 -2.79 -0.56
N ARG A 52 -0.85 -1.59 -0.59
CA ARG A 52 -1.20 -0.86 0.64
C ARG A 52 -2.24 -1.61 1.46
N GLN A 53 -3.27 -2.16 0.81
CA GLN A 53 -4.29 -2.96 1.49
C GLN A 53 -3.68 -4.22 2.12
N ILE A 54 -2.78 -4.91 1.42
CA ILE A 54 -2.07 -6.08 1.95
C ILE A 54 -1.26 -5.73 3.19
N SER A 55 -0.48 -4.63 3.14
CA SER A 55 0.27 -4.14 4.32
C SER A 55 -0.66 -3.89 5.49
N GLN A 56 -1.75 -3.17 5.27
CA GLN A 56 -2.70 -2.81 6.32
C GLN A 56 -3.35 -4.04 6.98
N VAL A 57 -3.65 -5.09 6.21
CA VAL A 57 -4.23 -6.32 6.77
C VAL A 57 -3.19 -7.12 7.57
N ARG A 58 -1.94 -7.14 7.11
CA ARG A 58 -0.83 -7.78 7.85
C ARG A 58 -0.58 -7.09 9.18
N ASP A 59 -0.55 -5.76 9.17
CA ASP A 59 -0.35 -4.96 10.38
C ASP A 59 -1.50 -5.15 11.39
N GLN A 60 -2.74 -5.33 10.92
CA GLN A 60 -3.91 -5.61 11.77
C GLN A 60 -3.91 -7.02 12.39
N THR A 61 -3.32 -8.00 11.70
CA THR A 61 -3.24 -9.38 12.20
C THR A 61 -2.34 -9.44 13.44
N GLU A 62 -1.27 -8.65 13.47
CA GLU A 62 -0.38 -8.52 14.62
C GLU A 62 -0.98 -7.64 15.74
N SER A 63 -1.76 -6.61 15.40
CA SER A 63 -2.33 -5.68 16.39
C SER A 63 -3.50 -6.26 17.19
N SER A 64 -4.14 -7.33 16.73
CA SER A 64 -5.31 -7.95 17.37
C SER A 64 -5.01 -8.59 18.75
N THR A 65 -3.75 -8.59 19.20
CA THR A 65 -3.36 -9.02 20.56
C THR A 65 -3.05 -7.87 21.52
N THR A 66 -3.13 -6.60 21.08
CA THR A 66 -2.69 -5.44 21.89
C THR A 66 -3.81 -4.43 22.21
N ASP A 67 -5.05 -4.69 21.81
CA ASP A 67 -6.22 -3.82 22.06
C ASP A 67 -6.75 -3.89 23.51
N LEU A 68 -5.88 -3.78 24.51
CA LEU A 68 -6.30 -3.30 25.83
C LEU A 68 -5.86 -1.86 26.13
N PHE A 69 -4.83 -1.29 25.48
CA PHE A 69 -4.42 0.10 25.74
C PHE A 69 -3.71 0.77 24.56
N GLY A 70 -4.43 1.57 23.76
CA GLY A 70 -3.79 2.53 22.84
C GLY A 70 -4.76 3.31 21.98
N PRO A 71 -4.76 4.67 21.99
CA PRO A 71 -5.67 5.46 21.16
C PRO A 71 -5.29 5.38 19.68
N LEU A 72 -6.25 4.98 18.86
CA LEU A 72 -6.24 4.97 17.41
C LEU A 72 -5.76 6.33 16.86
N SER A 73 -4.60 6.35 16.20
CA SER A 73 -4.18 7.50 15.40
C SER A 73 -3.80 7.05 14.00
N SER A 74 -4.83 6.85 13.18
CA SER A 74 -4.72 6.93 11.73
C SER A 74 -4.27 8.33 11.34
N ASN A 75 -2.98 8.52 11.05
CA ASN A 75 -2.46 9.80 10.56
C ASN A 75 -1.82 9.63 9.18
N ASN A 76 -2.64 9.87 8.17
CA ASN A 76 -2.22 10.12 6.79
C ASN A 76 -1.96 11.63 6.65
N THR A 77 -0.79 12.14 7.05
CA THR A 77 -0.18 13.40 6.57
C THR A 77 1.28 13.52 7.05
N PRO A 78 2.23 13.97 6.20
CA PRO A 78 3.58 14.28 6.65
C PRO A 78 3.63 15.69 7.27
N ILE A 79 3.47 15.80 8.59
CA ILE A 79 3.70 17.06 9.29
C ILE A 79 5.21 17.23 9.53
N ARG A 80 5.84 18.04 8.68
CA ARG A 80 7.19 18.58 8.87
C ARG A 80 7.16 19.56 10.06
N ARG A 81 7.41 19.06 11.28
CA ARG A 81 7.59 19.92 12.46
C ARG A 81 8.97 20.59 12.40
N VAL A 82 9.02 21.81 11.86
CA VAL A 82 10.14 22.72 12.12
C VAL A 82 9.88 23.41 13.46
N SER A 83 10.72 23.14 14.45
CA SER A 83 10.70 23.88 15.71
C SER A 83 11.17 25.32 15.46
N PRO A 84 10.48 26.35 15.97
CA PRO A 84 11.00 27.70 15.93
C PRO A 84 12.21 27.79 16.87
N LEU A 85 13.35 28.24 16.35
CA LEU A 85 14.52 28.60 17.17
C LEU A 85 14.13 29.79 18.05
N ASP A 86 14.10 29.59 19.36
CA ASP A 86 13.96 30.66 20.35
C ASP A 86 15.37 31.19 20.68
N LEU A 87 15.65 32.43 20.25
CA LEU A 87 16.91 33.12 20.54
C LEU A 87 16.63 34.22 21.57
N SER A 88 16.51 33.83 22.85
CA SER A 88 16.55 34.81 23.94
C SER A 88 18.02 35.09 24.31
N PHE A 89 18.47 36.31 24.03
CA PHE A 89 19.68 36.88 24.59
C PHE A 89 19.27 37.89 25.66
N ASN A 90 19.58 37.60 26.92
CA ASN A 90 19.38 38.50 28.05
C ASN A 90 20.75 39.07 28.47
N PRO A 91 20.99 40.39 28.36
CA PRO A 91 22.17 41.04 28.93
C PRO A 91 22.04 41.27 30.44
#